data_AF-A0A0P9TVL1-F1
#
_entry.id   AF-A0A0P9TVL1-F1
#
_cell.length_a   1.000
_cell.length_b   1.000
_cell.length_c   1.000
_cell.angle_alpha   90.00
_cell.angle_beta   90.00
_cell.angle_gamma   90.00
#
_symmetry.space_group_name_H-M   'P 1'
#
loop_
_entity.id
_entity.type
_entity.pdbx_description
1 polymer ?
#
loop_
_entity_poly.entity_id
_entity_poly.type
_entity_poly.pdbx_seq_one_letter_code
_entity_poly.pdbx_strand_id
1 'polypeptide(L)'
;MNALFALLPLSRTLKIMAFLSPFLSSSPVFAQTSVNGPATIDATTPLDSYRVGSNGVLTANGATTLQISTVTGAQLILNGSQVSAATGTAVSLTGANALITGSQLTGGADGMGMGNNTAQLVGSTATVIGSTITATNRGVNAGSLANLTLERSAVTATGTNGRGVEMFDSTVKASDSTITGQQYGIRMRADPGVPSSNLLTLEGTRVEGVTDSALIVGTPTGAPATATIFVKNGSTLTGGNGKILELINGSTANMTVDNSQLLGDISADAGSTAGLVLQNNATLTGRLQNVASFSLASGGQWTMVENSQVGNVSMNGGSVRFGDAASFYTLSLASLSGSGTFMMDVDFGGAATDFLDITGNATGSHSLLIGSTGTDHSQ
;
A
#
# COMPACT_ATOMS: atom_id res chain seq x y z
N MET A 1 -15.16 89.48 44.63
CA MET A 1 -16.46 89.27 43.98
C MET A 1 -16.23 88.45 42.72
N ASN A 2 -16.83 87.25 42.69
CA ASN A 2 -17.03 86.32 41.57
C ASN A 2 -15.98 86.25 40.45
N ALA A 3 -15.21 85.16 40.44
CA ALA A 3 -14.63 84.59 39.23
C ALA A 3 -14.95 83.08 39.17
N LEU A 4 -15.35 82.63 37.99
CA LEU A 4 -16.04 81.38 37.69
C LEU A 4 -15.21 80.12 37.99
N PHE A 5 -15.87 79.10 38.56
CA PHE A 5 -15.34 77.73 38.64
C PHE A 5 -15.41 77.04 37.27
N ALA A 6 -14.27 76.55 36.80
CA ALA A 6 -14.14 75.74 35.60
C ALA A 6 -14.57 74.28 35.88
N LEU A 7 -15.36 73.70 34.97
CA LEU A 7 -15.78 72.30 34.99
C LEU A 7 -14.68 71.42 34.36
N LEU A 8 -14.21 70.41 35.10
CA LEU A 8 -13.29 69.37 34.63
C LEU A 8 -14.06 68.14 34.07
N PRO A 9 -13.50 67.40 33.09
CA PRO A 9 -14.22 66.38 32.36
C PRO A 9 -14.19 65.05 33.11
N LEU A 10 -15.33 64.64 33.66
CA LEU A 10 -15.52 63.28 34.18
C LEU A 10 -16.78 62.63 33.59
N SER A 11 -16.94 62.72 32.28
CA SER A 11 -17.93 61.95 31.52
C SER A 11 -17.25 60.75 30.85
N ARG A 12 -16.80 59.77 31.63
CA ARG A 12 -16.33 58.46 31.13
C ARG A 12 -16.05 57.53 32.30
N THR A 13 -17.09 57.05 32.97
CA THR A 13 -17.12 55.70 33.57
C THR A 13 -18.45 55.46 34.27
N LEU A 14 -19.05 54.31 33.95
CA LEU A 14 -19.93 53.55 34.84
C LEU A 14 -21.35 54.09 35.04
N LYS A 15 -22.27 53.59 34.21
CA LYS A 15 -23.58 52.99 34.59
C LYS A 15 -24.59 53.02 33.43
N ILE A 16 -24.34 52.25 32.38
CA ILE A 16 -25.40 51.53 31.64
C ILE A 16 -24.79 50.17 31.29
N MET A 17 -24.79 49.28 32.29
CA MET A 17 -24.43 47.87 32.19
C MET A 17 -25.75 47.09 32.34
N ALA A 18 -26.46 46.89 31.24
CA ALA A 18 -27.55 45.91 31.12
C ALA A 18 -27.98 45.88 29.65
N PHE A 19 -28.16 44.67 29.09
CA PHE A 19 -28.60 44.37 27.71
C PHE A 19 -27.54 44.35 26.60
N LEU A 20 -26.39 43.71 26.85
CA LEU A 20 -25.73 42.97 25.77
C LEU A 20 -25.81 41.48 26.11
N SER A 21 -26.87 40.83 25.62
CA SER A 21 -26.92 39.37 25.58
C SER A 21 -25.71 38.88 24.80
N PRO A 22 -24.80 38.08 25.37
CA PRO A 22 -23.87 37.36 24.53
C PRO A 22 -24.72 36.32 23.79
N PHE A 23 -24.95 36.54 22.50
CA PHE A 23 -25.16 35.44 21.57
C PHE A 23 -23.88 34.61 21.61
N LEU A 24 -23.78 33.73 22.60
CA LEU A 24 -22.89 32.58 22.55
C LEU A 24 -23.47 31.71 21.44
N SER A 25 -23.01 31.94 20.22
CA SER A 25 -23.05 30.91 19.19
C SER A 25 -22.13 29.79 19.70
N SER A 26 -22.66 28.93 20.57
CA SER A 26 -22.04 27.65 20.84
C SER A 26 -21.99 26.94 19.50
N SER A 27 -20.80 26.77 18.94
CA SER A 27 -20.60 25.79 17.88
C SER A 27 -21.24 24.50 18.37
N PRO A 28 -22.14 23.84 17.61
CA PRO A 28 -22.62 22.53 18.01
C PRO A 28 -21.39 21.63 18.12
N VAL A 29 -21.02 21.29 19.36
CA VAL A 29 -20.18 20.14 19.62
C VAL A 29 -21.07 18.97 19.24
N PHE A 30 -20.83 18.37 18.07
CA PHE A 30 -21.49 17.12 17.70
C PHE A 30 -21.09 16.10 18.76
N ALA A 31 -22.03 15.78 19.65
CA ALA A 31 -21.81 14.82 20.72
C ALA A 31 -21.71 13.42 20.08
N GLN A 32 -20.57 12.76 20.26
CA GLN A 32 -20.37 11.40 19.78
C GLN A 32 -21.16 10.41 20.66
N THR A 33 -22.03 9.59 20.07
CA THR A 33 -22.77 8.56 20.80
C THR A 33 -21.84 7.46 21.31
N SER A 34 -21.81 7.25 22.63
CA SER A 34 -20.96 6.24 23.26
C SER A 34 -21.65 4.88 23.36
N VAL A 35 -21.00 3.84 22.88
CA VAL A 35 -21.46 2.45 22.92
C VAL A 35 -20.57 1.69 23.90
N ASN A 36 -21.06 1.49 25.13
CA ASN A 36 -20.31 0.83 26.22
C ASN A 36 -20.80 -0.60 26.54
N GLY A 37 -21.71 -1.11 25.72
CA GLY A 37 -22.21 -2.48 25.73
C GLY A 37 -22.74 -2.84 24.34
N PRO A 38 -23.46 -3.96 24.17
CA PRO A 38 -24.08 -4.31 22.91
C PRO A 38 -25.11 -3.27 22.46
N ALA A 39 -24.96 -2.77 21.23
CA ALA A 39 -25.90 -1.85 20.59
C ALA A 39 -26.10 -2.27 19.13
N THR A 40 -27.34 -2.15 18.64
CA THR A 40 -27.67 -2.37 17.24
C THR A 40 -28.30 -1.12 16.66
N ILE A 41 -27.87 -0.72 15.47
CA ILE A 41 -28.40 0.39 14.70
C ILE A 41 -28.78 -0.08 13.29
N ASP A 42 -29.70 0.63 12.66
CA ASP A 42 -30.22 0.29 11.34
C ASP A 42 -30.54 1.54 10.49
N ALA A 43 -31.19 1.34 9.35
CA ALA A 43 -31.57 2.41 8.41
C ALA A 43 -32.51 3.48 9.00
N THR A 44 -33.19 3.19 10.12
CA THR A 44 -34.10 4.12 10.81
C THR A 44 -33.38 4.93 11.89
N THR A 45 -32.17 4.52 12.26
CA THR A 45 -31.38 5.20 13.28
C THR A 45 -30.93 6.57 12.75
N PRO A 46 -31.16 7.67 13.49
CA PRO A 46 -30.71 8.99 13.08
C PRO A 46 -29.20 9.05 12.84
N LEU A 47 -28.79 9.86 11.88
CA LEU A 47 -27.39 10.07 11.54
C LEU A 47 -26.60 10.62 12.74
N ASP A 48 -25.59 9.87 13.19
CA ASP A 48 -24.70 10.28 14.27
C ASP A 48 -23.28 9.67 14.14
N SER A 49 -22.33 10.18 14.92
CA SER A 49 -21.01 9.61 15.12
C SER A 49 -20.99 8.67 16.32
N TYR A 50 -20.23 7.58 16.26
CA TYR A 50 -20.19 6.58 17.33
C TYR A 50 -18.80 6.37 17.91
N ARG A 51 -18.72 6.21 19.24
CA ARG A 51 -17.52 5.75 19.96
C ARG A 51 -17.80 4.42 20.61
N VAL A 52 -17.15 3.37 20.16
CA VAL A 52 -17.30 2.03 20.76
C VAL A 52 -16.24 1.85 21.85
N GLY A 53 -16.70 1.73 23.09
CA GLY A 53 -15.87 1.52 24.28
C GLY A 53 -15.30 0.09 24.36
N SER A 54 -14.42 -0.17 25.32
CA SER A 54 -13.69 -1.45 25.43
C SER A 54 -14.57 -2.69 25.59
N ASN A 55 -15.78 -2.55 26.13
CA ASN A 55 -16.77 -3.63 26.24
C ASN A 55 -17.94 -3.45 25.25
N GLY A 56 -17.83 -2.46 24.37
CA GLY A 56 -18.85 -2.11 23.39
C GLY A 56 -18.82 -3.06 22.21
N VAL A 57 -20.02 -3.42 21.76
CA VAL A 57 -20.23 -4.12 20.48
C VAL A 57 -21.25 -3.30 19.71
N LEU A 58 -20.81 -2.65 18.63
CA LEU A 58 -21.71 -1.93 17.74
C LEU A 58 -21.99 -2.77 16.50
N THR A 59 -23.25 -3.14 16.31
CA THR A 59 -23.74 -3.80 15.10
C THR A 59 -24.59 -2.83 14.28
N ALA A 60 -24.15 -2.50 13.08
CA ALA A 60 -24.89 -1.66 12.14
C ALA A 60 -25.44 -2.51 10.99
N ASN A 61 -26.76 -2.52 10.80
CA ASN A 61 -27.44 -3.30 9.76
C ASN A 61 -28.17 -2.37 8.79
N GLY A 62 -27.57 -2.09 7.63
CA GLY A 62 -28.12 -1.13 6.67
C GLY A 62 -28.13 0.32 7.20
N ALA A 63 -27.37 0.63 8.24
CA ALA A 63 -27.38 1.95 8.85
C ALA A 63 -26.56 2.96 8.04
N THR A 64 -26.86 4.25 8.22
CA THR A 64 -26.01 5.35 7.74
C THR A 64 -25.49 6.13 8.95
N THR A 65 -24.16 6.22 9.09
CA THR A 65 -23.51 6.90 10.20
C THR A 65 -22.52 7.94 9.70
N LEU A 66 -22.16 8.86 10.60
CA LEU A 66 -20.93 9.63 10.48
C LEU A 66 -19.74 8.74 10.89
N GLN A 67 -18.63 9.35 11.32
CA GLN A 67 -17.43 8.63 11.76
C GLN A 67 -17.70 7.67 12.93
N ILE A 68 -17.06 6.52 12.90
CA ILE A 68 -17.04 5.53 13.98
C ILE A 68 -15.61 5.40 14.49
N SER A 69 -15.40 5.57 15.79
CA SER A 69 -14.13 5.24 16.43
C SER A 69 -14.30 4.16 17.48
N THR A 70 -13.29 3.30 17.61
CA THR A 70 -13.26 2.22 18.58
C THR A 70 -12.01 2.32 19.45
N VAL A 71 -12.08 1.72 20.63
CA VAL A 71 -10.94 1.60 21.54
C VAL A 71 -10.61 0.14 21.82
N THR A 72 -9.49 -0.08 22.51
CA THR A 72 -8.98 -1.44 22.74
C THR A 72 -10.03 -2.33 23.38
N GLY A 73 -10.25 -3.52 22.77
CA GLY A 73 -11.26 -4.50 23.19
C GLY A 73 -12.63 -4.37 22.51
N ALA A 74 -12.92 -3.24 21.87
CA ALA A 74 -14.19 -3.01 21.18
C ALA A 74 -14.39 -3.94 19.97
N GLN A 75 -15.66 -4.18 19.65
CA GLN A 75 -16.07 -4.89 18.43
C GLN A 75 -16.99 -4.02 17.57
N LEU A 76 -16.68 -3.95 16.28
CA LEU A 76 -17.49 -3.27 15.28
C LEU A 76 -17.96 -4.26 14.21
N ILE A 77 -19.26 -4.28 13.95
CA ILE A 77 -19.86 -5.11 12.89
C ILE A 77 -20.67 -4.19 11.98
N LEU A 78 -20.28 -4.11 10.71
CA LEU A 78 -21.00 -3.36 9.69
C LEU A 78 -21.54 -4.32 8.63
N ASN A 79 -22.86 -4.38 8.49
CA ASN A 79 -23.56 -5.19 7.50
C ASN A 79 -24.34 -4.27 6.57
N GLY A 80 -23.93 -4.15 5.31
CA GLY A 80 -24.64 -3.32 4.33
C GLY A 80 -24.71 -1.83 4.70
N SER A 81 -23.80 -1.33 5.54
CA SER A 81 -23.91 0.00 6.15
C SER A 81 -23.05 1.04 5.44
N GLN A 82 -23.38 2.32 5.63
CA GLN A 82 -22.64 3.46 5.09
C GLN A 82 -22.05 4.28 6.22
N VAL A 83 -20.74 4.51 6.19
CA VAL A 83 -20.02 5.32 7.18
C VAL A 83 -19.33 6.46 6.44
N SER A 84 -19.71 7.71 6.74
CA SER A 84 -19.18 8.88 6.04
C SER A 84 -18.63 9.92 7.00
N ALA A 85 -17.33 10.16 6.97
CA ALA A 85 -16.67 11.24 7.70
C ALA A 85 -16.35 12.39 6.75
N ALA A 86 -17.00 13.54 6.93
CA ALA A 86 -16.77 14.72 6.08
C ALA A 86 -15.31 15.20 6.13
N THR A 87 -14.69 15.10 7.31
CA THR A 87 -13.26 15.30 7.53
C THR A 87 -12.73 14.11 8.33
N GLY A 88 -11.44 13.79 8.20
CA GLY A 88 -10.83 12.72 9.00
C GLY A 88 -11.16 11.30 8.53
N THR A 89 -11.24 10.37 9.48
CA THR A 89 -11.32 8.93 9.21
C THR A 89 -12.74 8.41 9.34
N ALA A 90 -13.25 7.63 8.36
CA ALA A 90 -14.60 7.06 8.45
C ALA A 90 -14.71 6.01 9.57
N VAL A 91 -13.81 5.02 9.58
CA VAL A 91 -13.70 4.02 10.65
C VAL A 91 -12.30 4.05 11.24
N SER A 92 -12.18 4.39 12.52
CA SER A 92 -10.91 4.39 13.25
C SER A 92 -10.90 3.28 14.30
N LEU A 93 -10.01 2.30 14.14
CA LEU A 93 -9.79 1.19 15.06
C LEU A 93 -8.54 1.42 15.89
N THR A 94 -8.61 1.15 17.20
CA THR A 94 -7.43 1.16 18.08
C THR A 94 -7.46 -0.07 18.97
N GLY A 95 -6.62 -1.07 18.66
CA GLY A 95 -6.60 -2.35 19.38
C GLY A 95 -7.95 -3.08 19.39
N ALA A 96 -8.74 -2.92 18.32
CA ALA A 96 -10.12 -3.37 18.23
C ALA A 96 -10.33 -4.34 17.06
N ASN A 97 -11.47 -5.01 17.03
CA ASN A 97 -11.84 -5.95 15.97
C ASN A 97 -13.00 -5.39 15.13
N ALA A 98 -12.91 -5.51 13.82
CA ALA A 98 -13.98 -5.12 12.90
C ALA A 98 -14.31 -6.22 11.88
N LEU A 99 -15.60 -6.45 11.67
CA LEU A 99 -16.14 -7.21 10.54
C LEU A 99 -17.00 -6.29 9.69
N ILE A 100 -16.60 -6.07 8.43
CA ILE A 100 -17.23 -5.11 7.53
C ILE A 100 -17.66 -5.86 6.27
N THR A 101 -18.97 -6.03 6.09
CA THR A 101 -19.54 -6.81 4.99
C THR A 101 -20.50 -5.96 4.17
N GLY A 102 -20.33 -5.95 2.85
CA GLY A 102 -21.23 -5.25 1.92
C GLY A 102 -21.37 -3.74 2.19
N SER A 103 -20.40 -3.12 2.85
CA SER A 103 -20.52 -1.77 3.40
C SER A 103 -19.70 -0.75 2.60
N GLN A 104 -20.02 0.54 2.78
CA GLN A 104 -19.32 1.65 2.13
C GLN A 104 -18.72 2.58 3.17
N LEU A 105 -17.39 2.76 3.14
CA LEU A 105 -16.67 3.68 4.01
C LEU A 105 -16.17 4.86 3.17
N THR A 106 -16.55 6.07 3.53
CA THR A 106 -16.09 7.31 2.86
C THR A 106 -15.44 8.24 3.86
N GLY A 107 -14.13 8.44 3.72
CA GLY A 107 -13.34 9.28 4.61
C GLY A 107 -12.82 10.55 3.95
N GLY A 108 -13.06 11.70 4.58
CA GLY A 108 -12.52 12.99 4.13
C GLY A 108 -10.99 13.06 4.16
N ALA A 109 -10.34 12.23 4.99
CA ALA A 109 -8.89 11.97 4.97
C ALA A 109 -8.60 10.48 4.74
N ASP A 110 -9.03 9.61 5.65
CA ASP A 110 -8.76 8.16 5.56
C ASP A 110 -10.06 7.35 5.56
N GLY A 111 -10.16 6.30 4.74
CA GLY A 111 -11.36 5.47 4.70
C GLY A 111 -11.45 4.59 5.95
N MET A 112 -10.35 3.92 6.27
CA MET A 112 -10.20 3.17 7.51
C MET A 112 -8.80 3.39 8.11
N GLY A 113 -8.73 3.63 9.41
CA GLY A 113 -7.49 3.67 10.18
C GLY A 113 -7.43 2.50 11.16
N MET A 114 -6.32 1.79 11.20
CA MET A 114 -6.11 0.63 12.07
C MET A 114 -4.86 0.84 12.92
N GLY A 115 -5.04 1.42 14.10
CA GLY A 115 -3.98 1.64 15.07
C GLY A 115 -3.81 0.47 16.03
N ASN A 116 -2.84 0.61 16.93
CA ASN A 116 -2.62 -0.28 18.05
C ASN A 116 -2.73 0.45 19.38
N ASN A 117 -2.84 -0.31 20.46
CA ASN A 117 -2.55 0.16 21.79
C ASN A 117 -1.09 -0.17 22.13
N THR A 118 -0.23 0.83 22.11
CA THR A 118 1.21 0.69 22.37
C THR A 118 1.51 0.19 23.79
N ALA A 119 0.66 0.51 24.77
CA ALA A 119 0.85 0.05 26.15
C ALA A 119 0.53 -1.44 26.33
N GLN A 120 -0.40 -1.96 25.53
CA GLN A 120 -0.84 -3.36 25.60
C GLN A 120 -0.27 -4.23 24.48
N LEU A 121 0.41 -3.63 23.50
CA LEU A 121 0.89 -4.28 22.27
C LEU A 121 -0.22 -5.01 21.50
N VAL A 122 -1.42 -4.42 21.47
CA VAL A 122 -2.58 -4.98 20.76
C VAL A 122 -2.85 -4.16 19.52
N GLY A 123 -2.63 -4.75 18.34
CA GLY A 123 -3.02 -4.19 17.04
C GLY A 123 -4.50 -4.37 16.74
N SER A 124 -5.05 -3.51 15.88
CA SER A 124 -6.42 -3.70 15.39
C SER A 124 -6.48 -4.83 14.35
N THR A 125 -7.59 -5.57 14.33
CA THR A 125 -7.87 -6.54 13.27
C THR A 125 -9.14 -6.14 12.52
N ALA A 126 -9.14 -6.31 11.20
CA ALA A 126 -10.30 -6.05 10.38
C ALA A 126 -10.41 -7.05 9.24
N THR A 127 -11.62 -7.59 9.06
CA THR A 127 -12.00 -8.36 7.87
C THR A 127 -13.04 -7.57 7.09
N VAL A 128 -12.74 -7.26 5.84
CA VAL A 128 -13.56 -6.45 4.95
C VAL A 128 -13.95 -7.29 3.73
N ILE A 129 -15.24 -7.53 3.55
CA ILE A 129 -15.79 -8.45 2.56
C ILE A 129 -16.80 -7.72 1.68
N GLY A 130 -16.63 -7.80 0.35
CA GLY A 130 -17.60 -7.25 -0.59
C GLY A 130 -17.89 -5.76 -0.39
N SER A 131 -16.92 -4.98 0.09
CA SER A 131 -17.13 -3.60 0.55
C SER A 131 -16.29 -2.60 -0.24
N THR A 132 -16.68 -1.32 -0.17
CA THR A 132 -15.93 -0.22 -0.79
C THR A 132 -15.39 0.72 0.28
N ILE A 133 -14.13 1.12 0.13
CA ILE A 133 -13.45 2.08 1.02
C ILE A 133 -12.88 3.18 0.14
N THR A 134 -13.40 4.39 0.27
CA THR A 134 -12.95 5.56 -0.50
C THR A 134 -12.46 6.66 0.43
N ALA A 135 -11.35 7.29 0.08
CA ALA A 135 -10.82 8.41 0.83
C ALA A 135 -10.03 9.39 -0.04
N THR A 136 -9.62 10.52 0.54
CA THR A 136 -8.75 11.49 -0.16
C THR A 136 -7.27 11.16 0.04
N ASN A 137 -6.83 10.86 1.26
CA ASN A 137 -5.42 10.67 1.59
C ASN A 137 -5.03 9.18 1.60
N ARG A 138 -5.75 8.35 2.34
CA ARG A 138 -5.48 6.90 2.42
C ARG A 138 -6.75 6.11 2.39
N GLY A 139 -6.86 5.14 1.48
CA GLY A 139 -8.00 4.22 1.51
C GLY A 139 -8.00 3.47 2.85
N VAL A 140 -6.88 2.81 3.16
CA VAL A 140 -6.63 2.23 4.49
C VAL A 140 -5.25 2.65 5.03
N ASN A 141 -5.21 3.01 6.31
CA ASN A 141 -3.98 3.14 7.09
C ASN A 141 -3.86 1.94 8.04
N ALA A 142 -3.01 0.97 7.71
CA ALA A 142 -2.69 -0.17 8.56
C ALA A 142 -1.45 0.16 9.41
N GLY A 143 -1.67 0.60 10.65
CA GLY A 143 -0.62 0.91 11.62
C GLY A 143 0.09 -0.35 12.13
N SER A 144 1.13 -0.17 12.94
CA SER A 144 1.91 -1.28 13.48
C SER A 144 1.05 -2.30 14.25
N LEU A 145 1.40 -3.58 14.10
CA LEU A 145 0.65 -4.73 14.64
C LEU A 145 -0.76 -4.93 14.05
N ALA A 146 -1.23 -4.08 13.12
CA ALA A 146 -2.52 -4.26 12.50
C ALA A 146 -2.57 -5.51 11.59
N ASN A 147 -3.72 -6.16 11.55
CA ASN A 147 -3.99 -7.28 10.65
C ASN A 147 -5.26 -7.02 9.84
N LEU A 148 -5.09 -6.78 8.54
CA LEU A 148 -6.17 -6.49 7.61
C LEU A 148 -6.35 -7.65 6.63
N THR A 149 -7.59 -8.11 6.49
CA THR A 149 -8.02 -9.00 5.41
C THR A 149 -9.05 -8.29 4.54
N LEU A 150 -8.78 -8.19 3.24
CA LEU A 150 -9.69 -7.69 2.21
C LEU A 150 -10.12 -8.87 1.32
N GLU A 151 -11.42 -9.05 1.13
CA GLU A 151 -11.98 -10.07 0.24
C GLU A 151 -13.02 -9.44 -0.67
N ARG A 152 -12.86 -9.58 -1.99
CA ARG A 152 -13.81 -9.04 -2.98
C ARG A 152 -14.14 -7.57 -2.73
N SER A 153 -13.16 -6.78 -2.30
CA SER A 153 -13.36 -5.42 -1.83
C SER A 153 -12.55 -4.42 -2.65
N ALA A 154 -13.00 -3.17 -2.68
CA ALA A 154 -12.35 -2.08 -3.38
C ALA A 154 -11.86 -1.00 -2.42
N VAL A 155 -10.60 -0.62 -2.52
CA VAL A 155 -9.97 0.45 -1.74
C VAL A 155 -9.45 1.52 -2.69
N THR A 156 -9.85 2.77 -2.49
CA THR A 156 -9.47 3.88 -3.37
C THR A 156 -9.08 5.13 -2.58
N ALA A 157 -7.89 5.67 -2.88
CA ALA A 157 -7.48 7.00 -2.43
C ALA A 157 -7.37 7.96 -3.62
N THR A 158 -8.12 9.05 -3.56
CA THR A 158 -8.41 9.94 -4.71
C THR A 158 -7.61 11.24 -4.74
N GLY A 159 -7.10 11.69 -3.60
CA GLY A 159 -6.29 12.91 -3.52
C GLY A 159 -4.94 12.71 -4.18
N THR A 160 -4.28 13.78 -4.62
CA THR A 160 -3.04 13.72 -5.44
C THR A 160 -1.92 12.89 -4.82
N ASN A 161 -1.75 12.95 -3.50
CA ASN A 161 -0.77 12.15 -2.75
C ASN A 161 -1.40 10.87 -2.14
N GLY A 162 -2.51 10.42 -2.73
CA GLY A 162 -3.36 9.36 -2.24
C GLY A 162 -2.66 8.01 -2.28
N ARG A 163 -2.81 7.23 -1.21
CA ARG A 163 -2.30 5.86 -1.12
C ARG A 163 -3.46 4.90 -0.95
N GLY A 164 -3.58 3.88 -1.79
CA GLY A 164 -4.64 2.88 -1.63
C GLY A 164 -4.58 2.27 -0.24
N VAL A 165 -3.43 1.67 0.09
CA VAL A 165 -3.10 1.23 1.46
C VAL A 165 -1.75 1.81 1.91
N GLU A 166 -1.68 2.31 3.13
CA GLU A 166 -0.41 2.60 3.80
C GLU A 166 -0.20 1.63 4.96
N MET A 167 0.89 0.88 4.92
CA MET A 167 1.28 -0.11 5.92
C MET A 167 2.44 0.40 6.78
N PHE A 168 2.37 0.12 8.08
CA PHE A 168 3.47 0.29 9.04
C PHE A 168 3.67 -1.04 9.74
N ASP A 169 4.75 -1.76 9.47
CA ASP A 169 5.09 -3.08 10.03
C ASP A 169 3.88 -3.95 10.41
N SER A 170 2.97 -4.08 9.45
CA SER A 170 1.64 -4.68 9.59
C SER A 170 1.44 -5.82 8.60
N THR A 171 0.37 -6.59 8.81
CA THR A 171 -0.03 -7.69 7.93
C THR A 171 -1.27 -7.30 7.13
N VAL A 172 -1.16 -7.32 5.81
CA VAL A 172 -2.28 -7.10 4.89
C VAL A 172 -2.40 -8.30 3.95
N LYS A 173 -3.58 -8.92 3.93
CA LYS A 173 -3.97 -9.90 2.92
C LYS A 173 -5.11 -9.34 2.09
N ALA A 174 -5.00 -9.42 0.77
CA ALA A 174 -6.06 -9.08 -0.16
C ALA A 174 -6.32 -10.24 -1.12
N SER A 175 -7.58 -10.62 -1.25
CA SER A 175 -8.06 -11.68 -2.14
C SER A 175 -9.18 -11.16 -3.03
N ASP A 176 -9.06 -11.38 -4.35
CA ASP A 176 -10.03 -10.96 -5.37
C ASP A 176 -10.45 -9.48 -5.26
N SER A 177 -9.50 -8.63 -4.88
CA SER A 177 -9.76 -7.23 -4.49
C SER A 177 -9.10 -6.24 -5.45
N THR A 178 -9.44 -4.96 -5.30
CA THR A 178 -8.80 -3.86 -6.03
C THR A 178 -8.30 -2.80 -5.07
N ILE A 179 -7.04 -2.40 -5.18
CA ILE A 179 -6.43 -1.34 -4.37
C ILE A 179 -5.85 -0.29 -5.32
N THR A 180 -6.41 0.91 -5.29
CA THR A 180 -5.96 2.03 -6.12
C THR A 180 -5.59 3.22 -5.25
N GLY A 181 -4.40 3.76 -5.44
CA GLY A 181 -4.04 5.07 -4.90
C GLY A 181 -3.60 5.99 -6.02
N GLN A 182 -3.99 7.26 -5.92
CA GLN A 182 -3.63 8.25 -6.92
C GLN A 182 -2.12 8.39 -7.09
N GLN A 183 -1.36 8.36 -5.98
CA GLN A 183 0.10 8.35 -6.03
C GLN A 183 0.62 6.90 -6.07
N TYR A 184 0.47 6.19 -4.95
CA TYR A 184 0.95 4.81 -4.80
C TYR A 184 -0.22 3.87 -4.55
N GLY A 185 -0.19 2.67 -5.14
CA GLY A 185 -1.16 1.63 -4.79
C GLY A 185 -1.03 1.25 -3.32
N ILE A 186 0.17 0.78 -2.93
CA ILE A 186 0.51 0.45 -1.55
C ILE A 186 1.86 1.04 -1.17
N ARG A 187 1.92 1.73 -0.02
CA ARG A 187 3.18 2.18 0.60
C ARG A 187 3.45 1.40 1.89
N MET A 188 4.64 0.84 2.02
CA MET A 188 5.11 0.11 3.21
C MET A 188 6.20 0.91 3.94
N ARG A 189 6.03 1.10 5.25
CA ARG A 189 6.92 1.89 6.10
C ARG A 189 7.32 1.11 7.34
N ALA A 190 8.44 1.50 7.93
CA ALA A 190 8.81 1.07 9.27
C ALA A 190 8.08 1.90 10.33
N ASP A 191 7.78 1.24 11.44
CA ASP A 191 7.53 1.83 12.75
C ASP A 191 8.72 1.47 13.68
N PRO A 192 9.65 2.40 13.94
CA PRO A 192 10.82 2.15 14.78
C PRO A 192 10.49 1.68 16.20
N GLY A 193 9.25 1.88 16.67
CA GLY A 193 8.79 1.45 17.98
C GLY A 193 8.45 -0.04 18.06
N VAL A 194 8.40 -0.76 16.94
CA VAL A 194 7.96 -2.16 16.88
C VAL A 194 8.97 -3.01 16.10
N PRO A 195 9.50 -4.11 16.67
CA PRO A 195 10.42 -5.01 15.97
C PRO A 195 9.65 -5.96 15.04
N SER A 196 8.91 -5.40 14.09
CA SER A 196 8.12 -6.13 13.10
C SER A 196 8.53 -5.70 11.69
N SER A 197 7.94 -6.33 10.68
CA SER A 197 8.12 -5.97 9.27
C SER A 197 6.78 -6.03 8.55
N ASN A 198 6.71 -5.42 7.38
CA ASN A 198 5.50 -5.46 6.56
C ASN A 198 5.34 -6.85 5.92
N LEU A 199 4.15 -7.44 6.04
CA LEU A 199 3.78 -8.66 5.34
C LEU A 199 2.57 -8.40 4.45
N LEU A 200 2.79 -8.44 3.14
CA LEU A 200 1.76 -8.23 2.13
C LEU A 200 1.49 -9.53 1.36
N THR A 201 0.24 -9.96 1.30
CA THR A 201 -0.19 -11.07 0.43
C THR A 201 -1.32 -10.63 -0.48
N LEU A 202 -1.12 -10.77 -1.78
CA LEU A 202 -2.09 -10.47 -2.83
C LEU A 202 -2.45 -11.78 -3.53
N GLU A 203 -3.75 -12.05 -3.68
CA GLU A 203 -4.27 -13.23 -4.37
C GLU A 203 -5.41 -12.80 -5.30
N GLY A 204 -5.31 -13.04 -6.61
CA GLY A 204 -6.29 -12.55 -7.58
C GLY A 204 -6.57 -11.04 -7.49
N THR A 205 -5.61 -10.26 -6.97
CA THR A 205 -5.83 -8.86 -6.59
C THR A 205 -5.12 -7.91 -7.53
N ARG A 206 -5.78 -6.80 -7.89
CA ARG A 206 -5.20 -5.71 -8.67
C ARG A 206 -4.75 -4.57 -7.76
N VAL A 207 -3.49 -4.14 -7.91
CA VAL A 207 -2.95 -2.96 -7.24
C VAL A 207 -2.49 -1.94 -8.26
N GLU A 208 -2.89 -0.68 -8.09
CA GLU A 208 -2.57 0.41 -8.98
C GLU A 208 -2.11 1.67 -8.23
N GLY A 209 -0.91 2.14 -8.55
CA GLY A 209 -0.50 3.53 -8.32
C GLY A 209 -0.73 4.33 -9.60
N VAL A 210 -1.62 5.33 -9.58
CA VAL A 210 -2.05 5.98 -10.83
C VAL A 210 -0.95 6.87 -11.41
N THR A 211 -0.26 7.66 -10.59
CA THR A 211 0.82 8.54 -11.04
C THR A 211 2.22 7.99 -10.76
N ASP A 212 2.34 7.07 -9.81
CA ASP A 212 3.61 6.58 -9.29
C ASP A 212 3.58 5.05 -9.10
N SER A 213 4.54 4.49 -8.38
CA SER A 213 4.74 3.04 -8.24
C SER A 213 3.51 2.30 -7.71
N ALA A 214 3.30 1.06 -8.20
CA ALA A 214 2.24 0.18 -7.67
C ALA A 214 2.50 -0.12 -6.18
N LEU A 215 3.74 -0.53 -5.87
CA LEU A 215 4.23 -0.79 -4.52
C LEU A 215 5.49 0.04 -4.27
N ILE A 216 5.55 0.71 -3.11
CA ILE A 216 6.76 1.38 -2.64
C ILE A 216 7.09 0.95 -1.21
N VAL A 217 8.37 0.65 -0.95
CA VAL A 217 8.89 0.28 0.36
C VAL A 217 9.87 1.36 0.82
N GLY A 218 9.51 2.02 1.92
CA GLY A 218 10.25 3.13 2.48
C GLY A 218 9.61 4.50 2.20
N THR A 219 10.29 5.54 2.69
CA THR A 219 9.98 6.95 2.46
C THR A 219 11.27 7.71 2.21
N PRO A 220 11.23 8.88 1.52
CA PRO A 220 12.44 9.66 1.25
C PRO A 220 13.22 10.07 2.51
N THR A 221 12.53 10.15 3.64
CA THR A 221 13.10 10.43 4.96
C THR A 221 12.55 9.45 5.98
N GLY A 222 13.30 9.17 7.05
CA GLY A 222 12.87 8.30 8.15
C GLY A 222 13.64 6.99 8.20
N ALA A 223 13.14 6.04 8.99
CA ALA A 223 13.76 4.72 9.13
C ALA A 223 13.56 3.86 7.86
N PRO A 224 14.55 3.03 7.49
CA PRO A 224 14.40 2.05 6.41
C PRO A 224 13.30 1.04 6.76
N ALA A 225 12.52 0.63 5.77
CA ALA A 225 11.46 -0.35 5.93
C ALA A 225 11.90 -1.75 5.48
N THR A 226 11.33 -2.78 6.10
CA THR A 226 11.48 -4.17 5.67
C THR A 226 10.13 -4.72 5.23
N ALA A 227 10.09 -5.43 4.10
CA ALA A 227 8.86 -6.03 3.58
C ALA A 227 9.06 -7.46 3.04
N THR A 228 8.08 -8.32 3.29
CA THR A 228 7.88 -9.58 2.56
C THR A 228 6.57 -9.48 1.78
N ILE A 229 6.65 -9.73 0.48
CA ILE A 229 5.56 -9.48 -0.46
C ILE A 229 5.28 -10.76 -1.24
N PHE A 230 4.03 -11.19 -1.25
CA PHE A 230 3.55 -12.29 -2.06
C PHE A 230 2.53 -11.81 -3.09
N VAL A 231 2.80 -12.06 -4.37
CA VAL A 231 1.93 -11.72 -5.50
C VAL A 231 1.49 -13.05 -6.14
N LYS A 232 0.26 -13.48 -5.86
CA LYS A 232 -0.20 -14.84 -6.14
C LYS A 232 -1.41 -14.88 -7.07
N ASN A 233 -1.55 -16.00 -7.77
CA ASN A 233 -2.79 -16.44 -8.43
C ASN A 233 -3.44 -15.35 -9.30
N GLY A 234 -2.74 -14.88 -10.32
CA GLY A 234 -3.25 -13.89 -11.26
C GLY A 234 -3.33 -12.46 -10.73
N SER A 235 -2.65 -12.15 -9.63
CA SER A 235 -2.55 -10.77 -9.14
C SER A 235 -1.77 -9.90 -10.13
N THR A 236 -2.18 -8.63 -10.27
CA THR A 236 -1.57 -7.67 -11.18
C THR A 236 -1.13 -6.42 -10.44
N LEU A 237 0.04 -5.89 -10.80
CA LEU A 237 0.57 -4.63 -10.28
C LEU A 237 0.73 -3.63 -11.43
N THR A 238 0.32 -2.38 -11.24
CA THR A 238 0.46 -1.32 -12.25
C THR A 238 0.90 -0.03 -11.58
N GLY A 239 2.05 0.50 -11.99
CA GLY A 239 2.52 1.83 -11.58
C GLY A 239 2.50 2.79 -12.75
N GLY A 240 1.94 3.99 -12.56
CA GLY A 240 1.88 5.02 -13.59
C GLY A 240 3.25 5.52 -14.04
N ASN A 241 4.27 5.34 -13.20
CA ASN A 241 5.68 5.62 -13.51
C ASN A 241 6.41 4.42 -14.15
N GLY A 242 5.70 3.33 -14.47
CA GLY A 242 6.26 2.09 -15.02
C GLY A 242 6.84 1.11 -13.98
N LYS A 243 6.89 1.48 -12.69
CA LYS A 243 7.45 0.63 -11.63
C LYS A 243 6.36 -0.14 -10.88
N ILE A 244 6.52 -1.45 -10.77
CA ILE A 244 5.66 -2.30 -9.95
C ILE A 244 6.16 -2.43 -8.51
N LEU A 245 7.47 -2.26 -8.29
CA LEU A 245 8.07 -2.25 -6.97
C LEU A 245 9.24 -1.26 -6.93
N GLU A 246 9.21 -0.37 -5.94
CA GLU A 246 10.26 0.60 -5.69
C GLU A 246 10.72 0.55 -4.22
N LEU A 247 12.03 0.43 -3.99
CA LEU A 247 12.64 0.47 -2.66
C LEU A 247 13.53 1.69 -2.54
N ILE A 248 13.33 2.46 -1.47
CA ILE A 248 14.07 3.71 -1.23
C ILE A 248 14.64 3.78 0.18
N ASN A 249 15.61 4.68 0.37
CA ASN A 249 16.15 5.06 1.68
C ASN A 249 16.66 3.86 2.51
N GLY A 250 17.44 2.97 1.88
CA GLY A 250 18.04 1.82 2.56
C GLY A 250 17.06 0.70 2.93
N SER A 251 15.85 0.72 2.34
CA SER A 251 14.82 -0.28 2.63
C SER A 251 15.14 -1.65 2.00
N THR A 252 14.57 -2.70 2.58
CA THR A 252 14.74 -4.09 2.09
C THR A 252 13.39 -4.70 1.78
N ALA A 253 13.27 -5.39 0.64
CA ALA A 253 12.06 -6.14 0.32
C ALA A 253 12.38 -7.45 -0.39
N ASN A 254 11.64 -8.50 -0.04
CA ASN A 254 11.64 -9.76 -0.76
C ASN A 254 10.25 -9.97 -1.37
N MET A 255 10.20 -10.07 -2.69
CA MET A 255 8.97 -10.33 -3.45
C MET A 255 8.99 -11.75 -4.03
N THR A 256 7.93 -12.50 -3.78
CA THR A 256 7.66 -13.76 -4.48
C THR A 256 6.44 -13.59 -5.37
N VAL A 257 6.63 -13.80 -6.66
CA VAL A 257 5.58 -13.83 -7.67
C VAL A 257 5.29 -15.28 -8.01
N ASP A 258 4.03 -15.68 -7.83
CA ASP A 258 3.56 -17.04 -7.97
C ASP A 258 2.35 -17.05 -8.90
N ASN A 259 2.41 -17.83 -9.99
CA ASN A 259 1.29 -18.01 -10.91
C ASN A 259 0.62 -16.67 -11.31
N SER A 260 1.44 -15.65 -11.59
CA SER A 260 1.01 -14.28 -11.90
C SER A 260 1.88 -13.70 -13.01
N GLN A 261 1.32 -12.80 -13.81
CA GLN A 261 1.99 -12.21 -14.97
C GLN A 261 2.14 -10.71 -14.73
N LEU A 262 3.37 -10.23 -14.62
CA LEU A 262 3.68 -8.84 -14.28
C LEU A 262 4.37 -8.12 -15.43
N LEU A 263 4.01 -6.84 -15.60
CA LEU A 263 4.62 -5.92 -16.54
C LEU A 263 5.03 -4.66 -15.77
N GLY A 264 6.32 -4.33 -15.83
CA GLY A 264 6.90 -3.14 -15.24
C GLY A 264 8.18 -3.41 -14.46
N ASP A 265 8.78 -2.33 -14.00
CA ASP A 265 10.12 -2.33 -13.43
C ASP A 265 10.13 -2.63 -11.92
N ILE A 266 11.23 -3.23 -11.47
CA ILE A 266 11.59 -3.34 -10.07
C ILE A 266 12.89 -2.58 -9.86
N SER A 267 12.88 -1.59 -8.95
CA SER A 267 14.06 -0.77 -8.67
C SER A 267 14.33 -0.65 -7.18
N ALA A 268 15.59 -0.86 -6.79
CA ALA A 268 16.10 -0.50 -5.47
C ALA A 268 17.11 0.66 -5.58
N ASP A 269 16.94 1.71 -4.80
CA ASP A 269 17.90 2.81 -4.74
C ASP A 269 19.20 2.39 -4.02
N ALA A 270 20.23 3.23 -4.12
CA ALA A 270 21.49 3.01 -3.43
C ALA A 270 21.28 2.73 -1.92
N GLY A 271 21.90 1.65 -1.44
CA GLY A 271 21.76 1.17 -0.06
C GLY A 271 20.51 0.35 0.22
N SER A 272 19.53 0.31 -0.69
CA SER A 272 18.36 -0.56 -0.60
C SER A 272 18.66 -1.95 -1.16
N THR A 273 17.90 -2.96 -0.73
CA THR A 273 18.12 -4.36 -1.15
C THR A 273 16.80 -5.01 -1.60
N ALA A 274 16.70 -5.37 -2.88
CA ALA A 274 15.58 -6.13 -3.42
C ALA A 274 15.97 -7.60 -3.66
N GLY A 275 15.09 -8.51 -3.24
CA GLY A 275 15.09 -9.92 -3.60
C GLY A 275 13.83 -10.27 -4.39
N LEU A 276 13.97 -11.06 -5.45
CA LEU A 276 12.86 -11.48 -6.30
C LEU A 276 12.85 -13.00 -6.49
N VAL A 277 11.66 -13.61 -6.44
CA VAL A 277 11.43 -15.00 -6.84
C VAL A 277 10.28 -15.04 -7.84
N LEU A 278 10.49 -15.67 -9.00
CA LEU A 278 9.43 -16.03 -9.94
C LEU A 278 9.24 -17.54 -9.90
N GLN A 279 8.02 -17.99 -9.60
CA GLN A 279 7.70 -19.40 -9.49
C GLN A 279 6.32 -19.76 -10.04
N ASN A 280 6.12 -21.05 -10.30
CA ASN A 280 4.84 -21.61 -10.77
C ASN A 280 4.33 -20.91 -12.04
N ASN A 281 5.16 -20.85 -13.07
CA ASN A 281 4.90 -20.17 -14.35
C ASN A 281 4.65 -18.66 -14.23
N ALA A 282 5.06 -18.02 -13.13
CA ALA A 282 5.01 -16.56 -13.04
C ALA A 282 5.91 -15.91 -14.10
N THR A 283 5.45 -14.79 -14.65
CA THR A 283 6.21 -14.02 -15.64
C THR A 283 6.44 -12.60 -15.17
N LEU A 284 7.59 -12.05 -15.55
CA LEU A 284 7.91 -10.62 -15.43
C LEU A 284 8.44 -10.12 -16.77
N THR A 285 7.90 -9.02 -17.28
CA THR A 285 8.51 -8.23 -18.36
C THR A 285 8.84 -6.85 -17.81
N GLY A 286 10.12 -6.47 -17.81
CA GLY A 286 10.57 -5.19 -17.25
C GLY A 286 12.02 -5.21 -16.79
N ARG A 287 12.53 -4.06 -16.33
CA ARG A 287 13.88 -3.93 -15.82
C ARG A 287 13.97 -4.38 -14.36
N LEU A 288 15.09 -5.03 -14.03
CA LEU A 288 15.55 -5.25 -12.67
C LEU A 288 16.75 -4.34 -12.38
N GLN A 289 16.54 -3.30 -11.56
CA GLN A 289 17.59 -2.36 -11.17
C GLN A 289 18.01 -2.60 -9.70
N ASN A 290 19.29 -2.87 -9.49
CA ASN A 290 19.89 -3.10 -8.17
C ASN A 290 19.20 -4.24 -7.38
N VAL A 291 18.79 -5.29 -8.08
CA VAL A 291 18.24 -6.50 -7.46
C VAL A 291 19.40 -7.37 -7.00
N ALA A 292 19.49 -7.60 -5.69
CA ALA A 292 20.61 -8.29 -5.06
C ALA A 292 20.51 -9.82 -5.22
N SER A 293 19.30 -10.35 -5.20
CA SER A 293 19.03 -11.77 -5.40
C SER A 293 17.82 -11.96 -6.31
N PHE A 294 17.96 -12.88 -7.26
CA PHE A 294 16.89 -13.23 -8.18
C PHE A 294 16.83 -14.75 -8.35
N SER A 295 15.65 -15.33 -8.10
CA SER A 295 15.40 -16.76 -8.26
C SER A 295 14.32 -17.01 -9.31
N LEU A 296 14.59 -17.96 -10.20
CA LEU A 296 13.60 -18.52 -11.11
C LEU A 296 13.40 -19.99 -10.77
N ALA A 297 12.16 -20.39 -10.52
CA ALA A 297 11.81 -21.76 -10.18
C ALA A 297 10.52 -22.17 -10.88
N SER A 298 10.27 -23.48 -11.01
CA SER A 298 8.97 -24.03 -11.44
C SER A 298 8.36 -23.32 -12.68
N GLY A 299 9.18 -23.07 -13.69
CA GLY A 299 8.74 -22.42 -14.94
C GLY A 299 8.64 -20.89 -14.90
N GLY A 300 9.19 -20.21 -13.88
CA GLY A 300 9.26 -18.76 -13.83
C GLY A 300 10.03 -18.17 -15.01
N GLN A 301 9.57 -17.03 -15.55
CA GLN A 301 10.15 -16.42 -16.75
C GLN A 301 10.36 -14.92 -16.58
N TRP A 302 11.53 -14.43 -16.97
CA TRP A 302 11.80 -12.99 -17.06
C TRP A 302 12.11 -12.60 -18.50
N THR A 303 11.40 -11.61 -19.04
CA THR A 303 11.76 -10.91 -20.27
C THR A 303 12.40 -9.57 -19.91
N MET A 304 13.67 -9.42 -20.30
CA MET A 304 14.40 -8.17 -20.19
C MET A 304 13.89 -7.15 -21.22
N VAL A 305 13.93 -5.87 -20.87
CA VAL A 305 13.56 -4.76 -21.77
C VAL A 305 14.72 -3.81 -22.08
N GLU A 306 15.87 -4.05 -21.44
CA GLU A 306 17.12 -3.33 -21.64
C GLU A 306 18.28 -4.09 -20.99
N ASN A 307 19.50 -3.55 -21.16
CA ASN A 307 20.69 -4.03 -20.45
C ASN A 307 20.44 -4.03 -18.95
N SER A 308 20.76 -5.14 -18.29
CA SER A 308 20.43 -5.33 -16.88
C SER A 308 21.63 -5.83 -16.09
N GLN A 309 21.69 -5.41 -14.82
CA GLN A 309 22.63 -5.93 -13.85
C GLN A 309 21.86 -6.49 -12.65
N VAL A 310 22.14 -7.75 -12.31
CA VAL A 310 21.54 -8.43 -11.17
C VAL A 310 22.67 -9.03 -10.33
N GLY A 311 22.48 -9.11 -9.02
CA GLY A 311 23.45 -9.73 -8.12
C GLY A 311 23.54 -11.24 -8.33
N ASN A 312 22.96 -11.99 -7.41
CA ASN A 312 23.02 -13.45 -7.43
C ASN A 312 21.78 -14.02 -8.11
N VAL A 313 21.99 -14.84 -9.15
CA VAL A 313 20.91 -15.55 -9.83
C VAL A 313 20.96 -17.04 -9.50
N SER A 314 19.83 -17.56 -9.02
CA SER A 314 19.63 -18.99 -8.79
C SER A 314 18.49 -19.50 -9.68
N MET A 315 18.73 -20.57 -10.42
CA MET A 315 17.71 -21.19 -11.27
C MET A 315 17.40 -22.61 -10.80
N ASN A 316 16.12 -22.95 -10.72
CA ASN A 316 15.62 -24.31 -10.50
C ASN A 316 14.52 -24.59 -11.55
N GLY A 317 14.95 -24.55 -12.81
CA GLY A 317 14.10 -24.39 -13.98
C GLY A 317 13.88 -22.91 -14.36
N GLY A 318 12.90 -22.67 -15.23
CA GLY A 318 12.57 -21.32 -15.70
C GLY A 318 13.51 -20.79 -16.79
N SER A 319 13.25 -19.57 -17.22
CA SER A 319 14.00 -18.93 -18.30
C SER A 319 14.16 -17.43 -18.17
N VAL A 320 15.24 -16.92 -18.77
CA VAL A 320 15.45 -15.49 -19.02
C VAL A 320 15.46 -15.27 -20.53
N ARG A 321 14.62 -14.36 -21.01
CA ARG A 321 14.56 -13.92 -22.40
C ARG A 321 15.19 -12.53 -22.53
N PHE A 322 16.14 -12.41 -23.43
CA PHE A 322 16.79 -11.16 -23.74
C PHE A 322 15.95 -10.42 -24.77
N GLY A 323 15.11 -9.50 -24.30
CA GLY A 323 14.34 -8.64 -25.19
C GLY A 323 13.30 -9.33 -26.06
N ASP A 324 12.69 -8.52 -26.93
CA ASP A 324 11.94 -8.98 -28.09
C ASP A 324 12.88 -9.31 -29.25
N ALA A 325 12.34 -9.97 -30.28
CA ALA A 325 13.13 -10.38 -31.42
C ALA A 325 13.89 -9.19 -32.04
N ALA A 326 15.19 -9.40 -32.28
CA ALA A 326 16.13 -8.39 -32.80
C ALA A 326 16.44 -7.20 -31.86
N SER A 327 16.06 -7.30 -30.58
CA SER A 327 16.64 -6.48 -29.51
C SER A 327 17.83 -7.22 -28.91
N PHE A 328 18.99 -6.57 -28.86
CA PHE A 328 20.22 -7.17 -28.32
C PHE A 328 20.62 -6.50 -27.00
N TYR A 329 20.70 -7.28 -25.93
CA TYR A 329 20.98 -6.81 -24.58
C TYR A 329 22.12 -7.58 -23.90
N THR A 330 22.73 -6.91 -22.93
CA THR A 330 23.67 -7.50 -21.98
C THR A 330 23.00 -7.74 -20.63
N LEU A 331 23.11 -8.96 -20.11
CA LEU A 331 22.79 -9.30 -18.73
C LEU A 331 24.09 -9.55 -17.97
N SER A 332 24.43 -8.70 -17.00
CA SER A 332 25.57 -8.90 -16.12
C SER A 332 25.15 -9.41 -14.75
N LEU A 333 25.76 -10.50 -14.31
CA LEU A 333 25.47 -11.20 -13.06
C LEU A 333 26.71 -11.21 -12.14
N ALA A 334 26.50 -11.07 -10.84
CA ALA A 334 27.55 -11.32 -9.86
C ALA A 334 27.83 -12.82 -9.68
N SER A 335 26.77 -13.65 -9.63
CA SER A 335 26.91 -15.11 -9.61
C SER A 335 25.72 -15.80 -10.25
N LEU A 336 25.95 -17.00 -10.75
CA LEU A 336 24.93 -17.86 -11.36
C LEU A 336 25.03 -19.28 -10.79
N SER A 337 23.88 -19.85 -10.41
CA SER A 337 23.79 -21.21 -9.87
C SER A 337 22.55 -21.96 -10.34
N GLY A 338 22.62 -23.29 -10.35
CA GLY A 338 21.46 -24.17 -10.54
C GLY A 338 21.23 -24.61 -11.99
N SER A 339 19.99 -24.62 -12.45
CA SER A 339 19.66 -25.03 -13.82
C SER A 339 18.50 -24.24 -14.43
N GLY A 340 18.63 -23.87 -15.71
CA GLY A 340 17.64 -23.05 -16.42
C GLY A 340 18.05 -22.73 -17.86
N THR A 341 17.23 -21.94 -18.56
CA THR A 341 17.46 -21.58 -19.96
C THR A 341 17.61 -20.07 -20.14
N PHE A 342 18.61 -19.64 -20.90
CA PHE A 342 18.69 -18.28 -21.43
C PHE A 342 18.28 -18.30 -22.90
N MET A 343 17.31 -17.47 -23.26
CA MET A 343 16.80 -17.31 -24.62
C MET A 343 17.39 -16.03 -25.18
N MET A 344 18.23 -16.18 -26.20
CA MET A 344 19.10 -15.14 -26.73
C MET A 344 18.97 -15.10 -28.25
N ASP A 345 19.20 -13.94 -28.85
CA ASP A 345 19.21 -13.72 -30.28
C ASP A 345 20.61 -13.33 -30.77
N VAL A 346 20.88 -13.67 -32.02
CA VAL A 346 22.05 -13.24 -32.79
C VAL A 346 21.62 -12.76 -34.18
N ASP A 347 22.16 -11.63 -34.61
CA ASP A 347 22.19 -11.19 -36.00
C ASP A 347 23.60 -11.43 -36.53
N PHE A 348 23.77 -12.54 -37.27
CA PHE A 348 25.04 -12.84 -37.89
C PHE A 348 25.43 -11.74 -38.88
N GLY A 349 24.50 -11.29 -39.73
CA GLY A 349 24.70 -10.30 -40.80
C GLY A 349 25.14 -8.93 -40.30
N GLY A 350 24.50 -8.45 -39.22
CA GLY A 350 24.78 -7.17 -38.57
C GLY A 350 25.80 -7.22 -37.44
N ALA A 351 26.34 -8.40 -37.10
CA ALA A 351 27.28 -8.62 -36.01
C ALA A 351 26.76 -8.15 -34.63
N ALA A 352 25.47 -8.35 -34.37
CA ALA A 352 24.83 -8.05 -33.09
C ALA A 352 24.44 -9.36 -32.38
N THR A 353 24.59 -9.40 -31.06
CA THR A 353 24.26 -10.58 -30.25
C THR A 353 23.90 -10.14 -28.85
N ASP A 354 23.01 -10.90 -28.21
CA ASP A 354 22.87 -10.84 -26.77
C ASP A 354 24.14 -11.31 -26.06
N PHE A 355 24.33 -10.84 -24.83
CA PHE A 355 25.49 -11.18 -24.02
C PHE A 355 25.12 -11.50 -22.57
N LEU A 356 25.50 -12.68 -22.10
CA LEU A 356 25.46 -13.06 -20.70
C LEU A 356 26.86 -12.91 -20.10
N ASP A 357 27.03 -11.95 -19.19
CA ASP A 357 28.25 -11.67 -18.45
C ASP A 357 28.14 -12.19 -17.02
N ILE A 358 29.08 -13.01 -16.57
CA ILE A 358 29.13 -13.50 -15.19
C ILE A 358 30.48 -13.13 -14.60
N THR A 359 30.47 -12.17 -13.68
CA THR A 359 31.68 -11.55 -13.12
C THR A 359 32.28 -12.34 -11.97
N GLY A 360 31.50 -13.19 -11.30
CA GLY A 360 31.92 -14.08 -10.23
C GLY A 360 31.78 -15.56 -10.59
N ASN A 361 31.17 -16.34 -9.70
CA ASN A 361 31.07 -17.79 -9.87
C ASN A 361 29.85 -18.20 -10.71
N ALA A 362 30.07 -19.09 -11.67
CA ALA A 362 29.02 -19.80 -12.40
C ALA A 362 29.08 -21.30 -12.06
N THR A 363 27.98 -21.88 -11.59
CA THR A 363 27.88 -23.30 -11.23
C THR A 363 26.56 -23.90 -11.70
N GLY A 364 26.53 -25.20 -11.99
CA GLY A 364 25.29 -25.90 -12.39
C GLY A 364 25.20 -26.20 -13.89
N SER A 365 23.99 -26.32 -14.43
CA SER A 365 23.72 -26.77 -15.80
C SER A 365 22.69 -25.87 -16.48
N HIS A 366 23.14 -25.06 -17.43
CA HIS A 366 22.32 -24.07 -18.14
C HIS A 366 22.25 -24.40 -19.62
N SER A 367 21.14 -24.04 -20.26
CA SER A 367 20.97 -24.13 -21.71
C SER A 367 20.87 -22.75 -22.33
N LEU A 368 21.41 -22.60 -23.54
CA LEU A 368 21.22 -21.41 -24.37
C LEU A 368 20.31 -21.80 -25.53
N LEU A 369 19.16 -21.13 -25.66
CA LEU A 369 18.31 -21.21 -26.83
C LEU A 369 18.61 -19.98 -27.70
N ILE A 370 19.22 -20.21 -28.86
CA ILE A 370 19.67 -19.13 -29.74
C ILE A 370 18.72 -19.00 -30.94
N GLY A 371 18.08 -17.85 -31.06
CA GLY A 371 17.36 -17.41 -32.26
C GLY A 371 18.29 -16.67 -33.23
N SER A 372 18.07 -16.84 -34.54
CA SER A 372 18.76 -16.05 -35.57
C SER A 372 17.81 -14.98 -36.10
N THR A 373 18.17 -13.72 -35.93
CA THR A 373 17.40 -12.56 -36.38
C THR A 373 18.21 -11.78 -37.43
N GLY A 374 18.28 -12.32 -38.65
CA GLY A 374 19.03 -11.71 -39.74
C GLY A 374 18.90 -12.49 -41.04
N THR A 375 19.36 -11.90 -42.15
CA THR A 375 19.58 -12.65 -43.39
C THR A 375 20.88 -13.44 -43.28
N ASP A 376 20.89 -14.68 -43.75
CA ASP A 376 22.08 -15.53 -43.77
C ASP A 376 23.25 -14.82 -44.46
N HIS A 377 24.46 -14.95 -43.93
CA HIS A 377 25.65 -14.29 -44.51
C HIS A 377 25.86 -14.81 -45.93
N SER A 378 25.65 -13.95 -46.93
CA SER A 378 26.10 -14.25 -48.29
C SER A 378 27.63 -14.19 -48.28
N GLN A 379 28.27 -15.35 -48.43
CA GLN A 379 29.73 -15.49 -48.57
C GLN A 379 30.29 -14.64 -49.72
#